data_AF-A0A5B8UXN6-F1
#
_entry.id   AF-A0A5B8UXN6-F1
#
_cell.length_a   1.000
_cell.length_b   1.000
_cell.length_c   1.000
_cell.angle_alpha   90.00
_cell.angle_beta   90.00
_cell.angle_gamma   90.00
#
_symmetry.space_group_name_H-M   'P 1'
#
loop_
_entity.id
_entity.type
_entity.pdbx_description
1 polymer ?
#
loop_
_entity_poly.entity_id
_entity_poly.type
_entity_poly.pdbx_seq_one_letter_code
_entity_poly.pdbx_strand_id
1 'polypeptide(L)'
;MKTSQIVVKAVTRIFFVLLLLGAFTLYQDSSKITHLYFIGNNKWTLVFPALLLAGFAALFITCAKQKYTKTDWNWLLVLNTVVLMIYCVTLYTRITDLVK
;
A
#
# COMPACT_ATOMS: atom_id res chain seq x y z
N MET A 1 -10.40 -23.61 4.00
CA MET A 1 -11.07 -23.31 2.71
C MET A 1 -10.05 -22.76 1.71
N LYS A 2 -9.86 -23.40 0.55
CA LYS A 2 -8.79 -23.07 -0.43
C LYS A 2 -8.96 -21.67 -1.06
N THR A 3 -10.19 -21.16 -1.14
CA THR A 3 -10.54 -19.88 -1.76
C THR A 3 -9.85 -18.68 -1.09
N SER A 4 -9.87 -18.62 0.25
CA SER A 4 -9.24 -17.53 1.02
C SER A 4 -7.73 -17.41 0.76
N GLN A 5 -7.04 -18.54 0.61
CA GLN A 5 -5.60 -18.54 0.31
C GLN A 5 -5.30 -18.04 -1.10
N ILE A 6 -6.16 -18.38 -2.06
CA ILE A 6 -6.01 -17.93 -3.45
C ILE A 6 -6.20 -16.42 -3.53
N VAL A 7 -7.24 -15.89 -2.89
CA VAL A 7 -7.54 -14.45 -2.87
C VAL A 7 -6.39 -13.67 -2.23
N VAL A 8 -5.90 -14.08 -1.06
CA VAL A 8 -4.74 -13.41 -0.42
C VAL A 8 -3.51 -13.41 -1.33
N LYS A 9 -3.17 -14.54 -1.94
CA LYS A 9 -1.99 -14.64 -2.81
C LYS A 9 -2.13 -13.75 -4.04
N ALA A 10 -3.32 -13.68 -4.62
CA ALA A 10 -3.60 -12.83 -5.76
C ALA A 10 -3.50 -11.34 -5.38
N VAL A 11 -4.19 -10.93 -4.32
CA VAL A 11 -4.24 -9.53 -3.85
C VAL A 11 -2.85 -9.04 -3.43
N THR A 12 -2.09 -9.84 -2.67
CA THR A 12 -0.73 -9.46 -2.28
C THR A 12 0.19 -9.35 -3.48
N ARG A 13 0.10 -10.26 -4.46
CA ARG A 13 0.90 -10.17 -5.69
C ARG A 13 0.55 -8.93 -6.52
N ILE A 14 -0.73 -8.64 -6.70
CA ILE A 14 -1.19 -7.42 -7.40
C ILE A 14 -0.66 -6.17 -6.69
N PHE A 15 -0.74 -6.13 -5.36
CA PHE A 15 -0.23 -5.02 -4.58
C PHE A 15 1.28 -4.82 -4.73
N PHE A 16 2.07 -5.90 -4.72
CA PHE A 16 3.51 -5.82 -4.97
C PHE A 16 3.84 -5.30 -6.38
N VAL A 17 3.08 -5.72 -7.41
CA VAL A 17 3.25 -5.21 -8.78
C VAL A 17 2.93 -3.71 -8.84
N LEU A 18 1.86 -3.27 -8.19
CA LEU A 18 1.50 -1.85 -8.07
C LEU A 18 2.59 -1.03 -7.36
N LEU A 19 3.14 -1.56 -6.26
CA LEU A 19 4.27 -0.92 -5.57
C LEU A 19 5.50 -0.80 -6.46
N LEU A 20 5.84 -1.86 -7.21
CA LEU A 20 6.98 -1.85 -8.13
C LEU A 20 6.77 -0.85 -9.27
N LEU A 21 5.57 -0.81 -9.87
CA LEU A 21 5.23 0.17 -10.90
C LEU A 21 5.31 1.60 -10.35
N GLY A 22 4.73 1.85 -9.18
CA GLY A 22 4.82 3.14 -8.50
C GLY A 22 6.28 3.55 -8.25
N ALA A 23 7.08 2.67 -7.66
CA ALA A 23 8.50 2.92 -7.42
C ALA A 23 9.28 3.15 -8.72
N PHE A 24 8.99 2.40 -9.79
CA PHE A 24 9.63 2.55 -11.09
C PHE A 24 9.31 3.92 -11.72
N THR A 25 8.05 4.34 -11.71
CA THR A 25 7.65 5.66 -12.22
C THR A 25 8.32 6.80 -11.45
N LEU A 26 8.43 6.67 -10.13
CA LEU A 26 9.13 7.65 -9.29
C LEU A 26 10.63 7.69 -9.57
N TYR A 27 11.27 6.54 -9.77
CA TYR A 27 12.69 6.47 -10.11
C TYR A 27 13.01 7.14 -11.44
N GLN A 28 12.16 6.95 -12.46
CA GLN A 28 12.36 7.52 -13.79
C GLN A 28 12.23 9.05 -13.80
N ASP A 29 11.28 9.60 -13.05
CA ASP A 29 11.02 11.04 -12.92
C ASP A 29 11.62 11.62 -11.62
N SER A 30 12.86 11.27 -11.29
CA SER A 30 13.54 11.66 -10.04
C SER A 30 13.58 13.19 -9.80
N SER A 31 13.49 14.01 -10.85
CA SER A 31 13.41 15.48 -10.75
C SER A 31 12.10 16.01 -10.17
N LYS A 32 11.00 15.25 -10.26
CA LYS A 32 9.69 15.61 -9.67
C LYS A 32 9.64 15.37 -8.16
N ILE A 33 10.53 14.53 -7.63
CA ILE A 33 10.66 14.24 -6.20
C ILE A 33 11.19 15.46 -5.44
N THR A 34 12.05 16.27 -6.08
CA THR A 34 12.59 17.50 -5.48
C THR A 34 11.53 18.59 -5.36
N HIS A 35 10.49 18.60 -6.19
CA HIS A 35 9.34 19.51 -6.07
C HIS A 35 8.25 19.01 -5.12
N LEU A 36 8.32 17.73 -4.71
CA LEU A 36 7.61 17.19 -3.54
C LEU A 36 8.26 17.69 -2.23
N TYR A 37 8.64 18.98 -2.18
CA TYR A 37 8.60 19.68 -0.91
C TYR A 37 7.14 19.61 -0.49
N PHE A 38 6.84 18.74 0.49
CA PHE A 38 5.59 18.71 1.25
C PHE A 38 5.39 20.11 1.87
N ILE A 39 4.96 21.05 1.05
CA ILE A 39 4.77 22.44 1.40
C ILE A 39 3.53 22.50 2.28
N GLY A 40 3.79 22.87 3.53
CA GLY A 40 2.80 23.48 4.40
C GLY A 40 1.88 22.49 5.12
N ASN A 41 2.27 22.18 6.36
CA ASN A 41 1.37 22.25 7.52
C ASN A 41 0.69 20.98 8.05
N ASN A 42 0.72 19.81 7.39
CA ASN A 42 0.09 18.61 7.97
C ASN A 42 0.96 17.35 7.97
N LYS A 43 1.96 17.32 8.85
CA LYS A 43 2.82 16.15 9.14
C LYS A 43 2.01 14.88 9.48
N TRP A 44 0.79 15.05 9.98
CA TRP A 44 -0.14 13.97 10.31
C TRP A 44 -0.74 13.23 9.11
N THR A 45 -0.76 13.83 7.92
CA THR A 45 -1.30 13.20 6.70
C THR A 45 -0.50 11.95 6.27
N LEU A 46 0.78 11.87 6.66
CA LEU A 46 1.66 10.72 6.38
C LEU A 46 1.67 9.66 7.48
N VAL A 47 1.14 9.98 8.68
CA VAL A 47 1.09 9.02 9.79
C VAL A 47 0.15 7.87 9.46
N PHE A 48 -1.01 8.17 8.87
CA PHE A 48 -2.01 7.18 8.48
C PHE A 48 -1.51 6.16 7.43
N PRO A 49 -0.90 6.57 6.29
CA PRO A 49 -0.33 5.62 5.34
C PRO A 49 0.86 4.85 5.91
N ALA A 50 1.70 5.49 6.73
CA ALA A 50 2.80 4.80 7.41
C ALA A 50 2.27 3.69 8.35
N LEU A 51 1.21 3.97 9.10
CA LEU A 51 0.57 2.99 9.98
C LEU A 51 -0.09 1.85 9.18
N LEU A 52 -0.76 2.17 8.07
CA LEU A 52 -1.33 1.18 7.16
C LEU A 52 -0.24 0.27 6.57
N LEU A 53 0.90 0.83 6.14
CA LEU A 53 2.04 0.07 5.62
C LEU A 53 2.68 -0.82 6.70
N ALA A 54 2.85 -0.30 7.92
CA ALA A 54 3.36 -1.09 9.03
C ALA A 54 2.40 -2.24 9.39
N GLY A 55 1.09 -1.96 9.39
CA GLY A 55 0.04 -2.97 9.58
C GLY A 55 0.04 -4.03 8.48
N PHE A 56 0.18 -3.64 7.22
CA PHE A 56 0.33 -4.55 6.10
C PHE A 56 1.54 -5.46 6.29
N ALA A 57 2.72 -4.90 6.62
CA ALA A 57 3.93 -5.67 6.83
C ALA A 57 3.79 -6.70 7.97
N ALA A 58 3.24 -6.28 9.12
CA ALA A 58 3.00 -7.17 10.25
C ALA A 58 2.03 -8.30 9.90
N LEU A 59 0.91 -7.98 9.24
CA LEU A 59 -0.08 -8.97 8.80
C LEU A 59 0.48 -9.90 7.73
N PHE A 60 1.24 -9.38 6.78
CA PHE A 60 1.88 -10.16 5.73
C PHE A 60 2.86 -11.16 6.32
N ILE A 61 3.74 -10.72 7.23
CA ILE A 61 4.70 -11.61 7.92
C ILE A 61 3.95 -12.67 8.72
N THR A 62 2.92 -12.28 9.47
CA THR A 62 2.13 -13.20 10.29
C THR A 62 1.41 -14.25 9.43
N CYS A 63 0.74 -13.81 8.36
CA CYS A 63 0.05 -14.70 7.42
C CYS A 63 1.04 -15.62 6.68
N ALA A 64 2.20 -15.10 6.28
CA ALA A 64 3.25 -15.86 5.62
C ALA A 64 3.82 -16.95 6.54
N LYS A 65 4.11 -16.63 7.82
CA LYS A 65 4.58 -17.62 8.81
C LYS A 65 3.54 -18.70 9.07
N GLN A 66 2.26 -18.33 9.12
CA GLN A 66 1.16 -19.29 9.28
C GLN A 66 0.75 -19.99 7.97
N LYS A 67 1.50 -19.80 6.88
CA LYS A 67 1.22 -20.35 5.54
C LYS A 67 -0.23 -20.10 5.08
N TYR A 68 -0.82 -18.98 5.48
CA TYR A 68 -2.19 -18.60 5.15
C TYR A 68 -3.26 -19.62 5.60
N THR A 69 -2.99 -20.39 6.65
CA THR A 69 -3.89 -21.46 7.14
C THR A 69 -5.14 -20.93 7.82
N LYS A 70 -5.06 -19.75 8.47
CA LYS A 70 -6.17 -19.10 9.15
C LYS A 70 -6.91 -18.16 8.20
N THR A 71 -8.18 -18.46 7.94
CA THR A 71 -9.02 -17.71 6.99
C THR A 71 -9.29 -16.27 7.45
N ASP A 72 -9.45 -16.01 8.74
CA ASP A 72 -9.77 -14.67 9.25
C ASP A 72 -8.59 -13.70 9.05
N TRP A 73 -7.38 -14.13 9.40
CA TRP A 73 -6.15 -13.35 9.20
C TRP A 73 -5.89 -13.05 7.72
N ASN A 74 -6.20 -14.00 6.84
CA ASN A 74 -6.10 -13.80 5.39
C ASN A 74 -7.04 -12.69 4.92
N TRP A 75 -8.31 -12.69 5.36
CA TRP A 75 -9.26 -11.65 5.00
C TRP A 75 -8.86 -10.28 5.57
N LEU A 76 -8.29 -10.26 6.78
CA LEU A 76 -7.77 -9.03 7.38
C LEU A 76 -6.62 -8.44 6.54
N LEU A 77 -5.71 -9.28 6.03
CA LEU A 77 -4.65 -8.87 5.13
C LEU A 77 -5.21 -8.35 3.80
N VAL A 78 -6.21 -9.01 3.21
CA VAL A 78 -6.87 -8.54 1.97
C VAL A 78 -7.47 -7.16 2.19
N LEU A 79 -8.26 -6.99 3.26
CA LEU A 79 -8.93 -5.73 3.55
C LEU A 79 -7.90 -4.61 3.79
N ASN A 80 -6.86 -4.87 4.58
CA ASN A 80 -5.78 -3.91 4.79
C ASN A 80 -5.11 -3.50 3.46
N THR A 81 -4.83 -4.47 2.58
CA THR A 81 -4.20 -4.23 1.27
C THR A 81 -5.10 -3.37 0.37
N VAL A 82 -6.41 -3.65 0.33
CA VAL A 82 -7.38 -2.89 -0.47
C VAL A 82 -7.50 -1.46 0.04
N VAL A 83 -7.61 -1.26 1.35
CA VAL A 83 -7.66 0.08 1.96
C VAL A 83 -6.39 0.87 1.63
N LEU A 84 -5.22 0.22 1.72
CA LEU A 84 -3.94 0.86 1.41
C LEU A 84 -3.84 1.24 -0.07
N MET A 85 -4.37 0.42 -0.97
CA MET A 85 -4.46 0.73 -2.40
C MET A 85 -5.34 1.96 -2.69
N ILE A 86 -6.52 2.04 -2.07
CA ILE A 86 -7.42 3.21 -2.18
C ILE A 86 -6.72 4.46 -1.66
N TYR A 87 -5.99 4.35 -0.55
CA TYR A 87 -5.24 5.45 0.01
C TYR A 87 -4.11 5.92 -0.93
N CYS A 88 -3.36 5.00 -1.53
CA CYS A 88 -2.36 5.34 -2.55
C CYS A 88 -2.96 6.11 -3.73
N VAL A 89 -4.12 5.69 -4.23
CA VAL A 89 -4.83 6.41 -5.30
C VAL A 89 -5.25 7.81 -4.84
N THR A 90 -5.77 7.93 -3.62
CA THR A 90 -6.19 9.22 -3.05
C THR A 90 -5.01 10.17 -2.83
N LEU A 91 -3.86 9.65 -2.38
CA LEU A 91 -2.64 10.43 -2.29
C LEU A 91 -2.16 10.88 -3.67
N TYR A 92 -2.20 9.99 -4.66
CA TYR A 92 -1.80 10.32 -6.02
C TYR A 92 -2.64 11.45 -6.59
N THR A 93 -3.97 11.39 -6.47
CA THR A 93 -4.87 12.46 -6.95
C THR A 93 -4.63 13.79 -6.21
N ARG A 94 -4.46 13.74 -4.89
CA ARG A 94 -4.13 14.94 -4.09
C ARG A 94 -2.81 15.57 -4.50
N ILE A 95 -1.77 14.77 -4.76
CA ILE A 95 -0.47 15.29 -5.22
C ILE A 95 -0.62 15.90 -6.61
N THR A 96 -1.33 15.25 -7.53
CA THR A 96 -1.54 15.80 -8.89
C THR A 96 -2.35 17.08 -8.89
N ASP A 97 -3.36 17.22 -8.02
CA ASP A 97 -4.14 18.45 -7.87
C ASP A 97 -3.29 19.60 -7.32
N LEU A 98 -2.31 19.32 -6.46
CA LEU A 98 -1.42 20.32 -5.86
C LEU A 98 -0.28 20.76 -6.78
N VAL A 99 0.09 19.93 -7.76
CA VAL A 99 1.17 20.20 -8.72
C VAL A 99 0.64 20.93 -9.97
N LYS A 100 -0.67 21.02 -10.15
CA LYS A 100 -1.35 21.67 -11.28
C LYS A 100 -1.63 23.15 -10.99
#